data_AF-A0A835XDY2-F1
#
_entry.id   AF-A0A835XDY2-F1
#
_cell.length_a   1.000
_cell.length_b   1.000
_cell.length_c   1.000
_cell.angle_alpha   90.00
_cell.angle_beta   90.00
_cell.angle_gamma   90.00
#
_symmetry.space_group_name_H-M   'P 1'
#
loop_
_entity.id
_entity.type
_entity.pdbx_description
1 polymer ?
#
loop_
_entity_poly.entity_id
_entity_poly.type
_entity_poly.pdbx_seq_one_letter_code
_entity_poly.pdbx_strand_id
1 'polypeptide(L)'
;MPLNATEMEVITAQVVTETTDDALVYLKDHDQEMHRSTYYRTLARLDVEVPKRLFDIAKNGKKRHMQRIDEIETIRKKLWKIHNEATDDNVKLRALRQLAALQPWISAYDESTASVIREVIKNFGQEIPESQTPSIPDWDGRRDQGRARAKTS
;
A
#
# COMPACT_ATOMS: atom_id res chain seq x y z
N MET A 1 -3.64 -17.10 1.88
CA MET A 1 -4.85 -17.35 2.69
C MET A 1 -4.70 -16.63 4.01
N PRO A 2 -5.78 -16.15 4.65
CA PRO A 2 -5.71 -15.67 6.03
C PRO A 2 -5.32 -16.84 6.94
N LEU A 3 -4.47 -16.55 7.93
CA LEU A 3 -4.10 -17.51 8.97
C LEU A 3 -5.31 -17.80 9.86
N ASN A 4 -5.42 -19.04 10.31
CA ASN A 4 -6.40 -19.37 11.34
C ASN A 4 -5.91 -18.93 12.74
N ALA A 5 -6.81 -18.92 13.72
CA ALA A 5 -6.50 -18.45 15.07
C ALA A 5 -5.34 -19.23 15.72
N THR A 6 -5.31 -20.55 15.55
CA THR A 6 -4.22 -21.42 16.05
C THR A 6 -2.87 -21.07 15.42
N GLU A 7 -2.82 -20.85 14.12
CA GLU A 7 -1.59 -20.48 13.40
C GLU A 7 -1.09 -19.09 13.81
N MET A 8 -2.00 -18.15 14.07
CA MET A 8 -1.67 -16.85 14.61
C MET A 8 -0.99 -17.00 15.97
N GLU A 9 -1.57 -17.76 16.89
CA GLU A 9 -0.97 -17.99 18.21
C GLU A 9 0.36 -18.75 18.15
N VAL A 10 0.53 -19.69 17.22
CA VAL A 10 1.82 -20.38 17.01
C VAL A 10 2.91 -19.41 16.56
N ILE A 11 2.58 -18.47 15.66
CA ILE A 11 3.52 -17.42 15.24
C ILE A 11 3.82 -16.46 16.40
N THR A 12 2.80 -16.06 17.16
CA THR A 12 2.97 -15.19 18.32
C THR A 12 3.88 -15.84 19.36
N ALA A 13 3.65 -17.11 19.66
CA ALA A 13 4.51 -17.89 20.56
C ALA A 13 5.96 -17.92 20.06
N GLN A 14 6.18 -18.15 18.76
CA GLN A 14 7.52 -18.17 18.15
C GLN A 14 8.24 -16.81 18.22
N VAL A 15 7.52 -15.69 18.27
CA VAL A 15 8.09 -14.33 18.34
C VAL A 15 8.35 -13.89 19.79
N VAL A 16 7.46 -14.26 20.70
CA VAL A 16 7.47 -13.77 22.10
C VAL A 16 8.34 -14.65 23.01
N THR A 17 8.61 -15.89 22.62
CA THR A 17 9.35 -16.86 23.44
C THR A 17 10.70 -17.23 22.82
N GLU A 18 11.67 -17.59 23.67
CA GLU A 18 13.01 -18.00 23.23
C GLU A 18 13.12 -19.52 23.06
N THR A 19 12.36 -20.29 23.83
CA THR A 19 12.41 -21.75 23.82
C THR A 19 11.09 -22.37 23.40
N THR A 20 11.15 -23.59 22.84
CA THR A 20 9.94 -24.33 22.45
C THR A 20 9.07 -24.71 23.66
N ASP A 21 9.68 -24.97 24.81
CA ASP A 21 8.91 -25.33 26.00
C ASP A 21 8.11 -24.12 26.51
N ASP A 22 8.70 -22.91 26.48
CA ASP A 22 7.99 -21.66 26.78
C ASP A 22 6.89 -21.38 25.76
N ALA A 23 7.13 -21.65 24.47
CA ALA A 23 6.12 -21.52 23.43
C ALA A 23 4.90 -22.43 23.69
N LEU A 24 5.12 -23.66 24.16
CA LEU A 24 4.04 -24.59 24.48
C LEU A 24 3.25 -24.17 25.73
N VAL A 25 3.92 -23.59 26.73
CA VAL A 25 3.26 -22.98 27.89
C VAL A 25 2.40 -21.80 27.45
N TYR A 26 2.95 -20.89 26.65
CA TYR A 26 2.21 -19.75 26.09
C TYR A 26 0.96 -20.22 25.35
N LEU A 27 1.08 -21.24 24.50
CA LEU A 27 -0.05 -21.77 23.72
C LEU A 27 -1.11 -22.40 24.62
N LYS A 28 -0.72 -23.05 25.71
CA LYS A 28 -1.65 -23.60 26.69
C LYS A 28 -2.43 -22.49 27.41
N ASP A 29 -1.76 -21.40 27.78
CA ASP A 29 -2.38 -20.25 28.45
C ASP A 29 -3.36 -19.49 27.55
N HIS A 30 -3.26 -19.66 26.23
CA HIS A 30 -4.12 -19.05 25.20
C HIS A 30 -5.13 -20.05 24.58
N ASP A 31 -5.49 -21.11 25.30
CA ASP A 31 -6.46 -22.13 24.86
C ASP A 31 -6.08 -22.88 23.56
N GLN A 32 -4.79 -22.95 23.23
CA GLN A 32 -4.22 -23.63 22.07
C GLN A 32 -3.24 -24.76 22.46
N GLU A 33 -3.58 -25.56 23.48
CA GLU A 33 -2.72 -26.65 23.94
C GLU A 33 -2.38 -27.61 22.79
N MET A 34 -1.08 -27.85 22.58
CA MET A 34 -0.60 -28.74 21.53
C MET A 34 0.68 -29.47 21.93
N HIS A 35 0.93 -30.61 21.29
CA HIS A 35 2.17 -31.35 21.47
C HIS A 35 3.32 -30.71 20.65
N ARG A 36 4.55 -30.90 21.13
CA ARG A 36 5.78 -30.41 20.47
C ARG A 36 5.90 -30.84 19.00
N SER A 37 5.51 -32.06 18.66
CA SER A 37 5.50 -32.55 17.28
C SER A 37 4.49 -31.82 16.39
N THR A 38 3.31 -31.49 16.93
CA THR A 38 2.27 -30.69 16.27
C THR A 38 2.73 -29.24 16.08
N TYR A 39 3.40 -28.68 17.08
CA TYR A 39 3.98 -27.33 17.01
C TYR A 39 4.97 -27.20 15.84
N TYR A 40 5.98 -28.05 15.78
CA TYR A 40 6.95 -28.00 14.67
C TYR A 40 6.34 -28.33 13.31
N ARG A 41 5.35 -29.23 13.25
CA ARG A 41 4.64 -29.51 12.00
C ARG A 41 3.88 -28.27 11.51
N THR A 42 3.25 -27.55 12.43
CA THR A 42 2.55 -26.30 12.12
C THR A 42 3.53 -25.23 11.66
N LEU A 43 4.66 -25.06 12.35
CA LEU A 43 5.73 -24.13 11.92
C LEU A 43 6.26 -24.47 10.53
N ALA A 44 6.61 -25.73 10.27
CA ALA A 44 7.12 -26.15 8.98
C ALA A 44 6.12 -25.90 7.85
N ARG A 45 4.81 -26.12 8.10
CA ARG A 45 3.76 -25.77 7.15
C ARG A 45 3.71 -24.27 6.90
N LEU A 46 3.77 -23.47 7.97
CA LEU A 46 3.76 -22.01 7.88
C LEU A 46 4.95 -21.50 7.07
N ASP A 47 6.15 -22.03 7.28
CA ASP A 47 7.36 -21.64 6.55
C ASP A 47 7.24 -21.87 5.04
N VAL A 48 6.67 -23.02 4.63
CA VAL A 48 6.41 -23.31 3.22
C VAL A 48 5.43 -22.30 2.60
N GLU A 49 4.53 -21.74 3.40
CA GLU A 49 3.56 -20.74 2.95
C GLU A 49 4.10 -19.30 2.97
N VAL A 50 5.27 -19.04 3.59
CA VAL A 50 5.85 -17.68 3.67
C VAL A 50 6.06 -17.05 2.29
N PRO A 51 6.69 -17.71 1.30
CA PRO A 51 6.91 -17.11 -0.02
C PRO A 51 5.60 -16.74 -0.73
N LYS A 52 4.57 -17.60 -0.60
CA LYS A 52 3.24 -17.36 -1.17
C LYS A 52 2.56 -16.15 -0.50
N ARG A 53 2.65 -16.06 0.83
CA ARG A 53 2.12 -14.92 1.59
C ARG A 53 2.85 -13.62 1.25
N LEU A 54 4.18 -13.64 1.10
CA LEU A 54 4.97 -12.49 0.65
C LEU A 54 4.58 -12.06 -0.76
N PHE A 55 4.38 -13.01 -1.68
CA PHE A 55 3.92 -12.72 -3.04
C PHE A 55 2.51 -12.10 -3.04
N ASP A 56 1.57 -12.64 -2.29
CA ASP A 56 0.21 -12.10 -2.13
C ASP A 56 0.25 -10.68 -1.52
N ILE A 57 1.14 -10.45 -0.56
CA ILE A 57 1.37 -9.15 0.05
C ILE A 57 1.94 -8.17 -0.97
N ALA A 58 2.94 -8.56 -1.75
CA ALA A 58 3.58 -7.73 -2.76
C ALA A 58 2.61 -7.38 -3.90
N LYS A 59 1.82 -8.36 -4.37
CA LYS A 59 0.80 -8.18 -5.43
C LYS A 59 -0.22 -7.11 -5.07
N ASN A 60 -0.67 -7.09 -3.82
CA ASN A 60 -1.61 -6.08 -3.30
C ASN A 60 -0.91 -4.88 -2.65
N GLY A 61 0.42 -4.92 -2.53
CA GLY A 61 1.25 -3.93 -1.85
C GLY A 61 1.13 -2.57 -2.51
N LYS A 62 1.19 -2.53 -3.85
CA LYS A 62 1.07 -1.28 -4.63
C LYS A 62 -0.23 -0.52 -4.33
N LYS A 63 -1.38 -1.21 -4.31
CA LYS A 63 -2.68 -0.59 -3.99
C LYS A 63 -2.73 -0.08 -2.54
N ARG A 64 -2.22 -0.86 -1.59
CA ARG A 64 -2.15 -0.45 -0.18
C ARG A 64 -1.20 0.73 0.03
N HIS A 65 -0.08 0.77 -0.67
CA HIS A 65 0.85 1.90 -0.63
C HIS A 65 0.21 3.18 -1.16
N MET A 66 -0.48 3.11 -2.31
CA MET A 66 -1.25 4.25 -2.83
C MET A 66 -2.29 4.76 -1.84
N GLN A 67 -3.09 3.86 -1.27
CA GLN A 67 -4.08 4.23 -0.24
C GLN A 67 -3.42 4.89 0.97
N ARG A 68 -2.26 4.40 1.39
CA ARG A 68 -1.52 4.95 2.54
C ARG A 68 -0.95 6.34 2.24
N ILE A 69 -0.49 6.57 1.02
CA ILE A 69 -0.06 7.89 0.55
C ILE A 69 -1.23 8.88 0.59
N ASP A 70 -2.40 8.48 0.07
CA ASP A 70 -3.60 9.32 0.07
C ASP A 70 -4.06 9.66 1.51
N GLU A 71 -4.01 8.69 2.42
CA GLU A 71 -4.30 8.89 3.85
C GLU A 71 -3.33 9.90 4.48
N ILE A 72 -2.03 9.75 4.25
CA ILE A 72 -1.00 10.64 4.81
C ILE A 72 -1.15 12.06 4.27
N GLU A 73 -1.36 12.23 2.96
CA GLU A 73 -1.61 13.54 2.35
C GLU A 73 -2.89 14.18 2.87
N THR A 74 -3.93 13.38 3.12
CA THR A 74 -5.18 13.87 3.74
C THR A 74 -4.95 14.34 5.17
N ILE A 75 -4.21 13.58 5.98
CA ILE A 75 -3.87 13.95 7.36
C ILE A 75 -3.04 15.24 7.36
N ARG A 76 -2.02 15.32 6.49
CA ARG A 76 -1.18 16.51 6.33
C ARG A 76 -2.02 17.76 6.02
N LYS A 77 -2.94 17.67 5.06
CA LYS A 77 -3.85 18.78 4.71
C LYS A 77 -4.73 19.20 5.90
N LYS A 78 -5.27 18.23 6.64
CA LYS A 78 -6.07 18.50 7.85
C LYS A 78 -5.25 19.18 8.95
N LEU A 79 -4.01 18.74 9.19
CA LEU A 79 -3.13 19.35 10.20
C LEU A 79 -2.74 20.78 9.84
N TRP A 80 -2.47 21.06 8.56
CA TRP A 80 -2.26 22.43 8.10
C TRP A 80 -3.50 23.30 8.27
N LYS A 81 -4.69 22.77 7.96
CA LYS A 81 -5.95 23.46 8.19
C LYS A 81 -6.14 23.80 9.68
N ILE A 82 -5.94 22.83 10.57
CA ILE A 82 -6.01 23.03 12.03
C ILE A 82 -5.01 24.10 12.48
N HIS A 83 -3.77 24.06 11.98
CA HIS A 83 -2.75 25.04 12.31
C HIS A 83 -3.15 26.46 11.88
N ASN A 84 -3.69 26.60 10.66
CA ASN A 84 -4.05 27.90 10.10
C ASN A 84 -5.33 28.50 10.73
N GLU A 85 -6.28 27.64 11.13
CA GLU A 85 -7.56 28.06 11.71
C GLU A 85 -7.49 28.22 13.24
N ALA A 86 -6.53 27.58 13.91
CA ALA A 86 -6.37 27.72 15.35
C ALA A 86 -5.96 29.14 15.74
N THR A 87 -6.55 29.65 16.81
CA THR A 87 -6.13 30.89 17.46
C THR A 87 -5.15 30.63 18.61
N ASP A 88 -5.23 29.44 19.23
CA ASP A 88 -4.35 28.99 20.30
C ASP A 88 -3.00 28.48 19.76
N ASP A 89 -1.91 29.11 20.21
CA ASP A 89 -0.55 28.76 19.83
C ASP A 89 -0.14 27.34 20.25
N ASN A 90 -0.72 26.78 21.32
CA ASN A 90 -0.46 25.39 21.71
C ASN A 90 -1.05 24.39 20.71
N VAL A 91 -2.23 24.70 20.16
CA VAL A 91 -2.86 23.87 19.12
C VAL A 91 -2.05 23.97 17.83
N LYS A 92 -1.60 25.17 17.47
CA LYS A 92 -0.69 25.39 16.33
C LYS A 92 0.60 24.59 16.46
N LEU A 93 1.26 24.67 17.62
CA LEU A 93 2.52 23.97 17.88
C LEU A 93 2.33 22.45 17.87
N ARG A 94 1.22 21.95 18.43
CA ARG A 94 0.88 20.52 18.38
C ARG A 94 0.70 20.03 16.95
N ALA A 95 -0.01 20.79 16.11
CA ALA A 95 -0.18 20.44 14.70
C ALA A 95 1.17 20.40 13.95
N LEU A 96 2.06 21.35 14.21
CA LEU A 96 3.41 21.36 13.62
C LEU A 96 4.26 20.16 14.07
N ARG A 97 4.19 19.77 15.34
CA ARG A 97 4.89 18.56 15.84
C ARG A 97 4.37 17.30 15.17
N GLN A 98 3.06 17.20 14.97
CA GLN A 98 2.46 16.06 14.26
C GLN A 98 2.82 16.04 12.77
N LEU A 99 2.90 17.22 12.12
CA LEU A 99 3.42 17.33 10.75
C LEU A 99 4.89 16.90 10.65
N ALA A 100 5.74 17.30 11.61
CA ALA A 100 7.13 16.87 11.67
C ALA A 100 7.26 15.35 11.89
N ALA A 101 6.36 14.74 12.65
CA ALA A 101 6.32 13.28 12.83
C ALA A 101 5.85 12.51 11.59
N LEU A 102 5.09 13.14 10.69
CA LEU A 102 4.66 12.54 9.42
C LEU A 102 5.73 12.58 8.33
N GLN A 103 6.67 13.52 8.40
CA GLN A 103 7.73 13.73 7.40
C GLN A 103 8.52 12.46 7.04
N PRO A 104 8.99 11.64 8.00
CA PRO A 104 9.72 10.40 7.69
C PRO A 104 8.90 9.41 6.86
N TRP A 105 7.59 9.33 7.11
CA TRP A 105 6.70 8.45 6.37
C TRP A 105 6.52 8.94 4.93
N ILE A 106 6.36 10.24 4.74
CA ILE A 106 6.26 10.85 3.39
C ILE A 106 7.53 10.55 2.60
N SER A 107 8.72 10.78 3.18
CA SER A 107 10.00 10.50 2.52
C SER A 107 10.16 9.02 2.15
N ALA A 108 9.79 8.10 3.04
CA ALA A 108 9.85 6.66 2.76
C ALA A 108 8.92 6.26 1.61
N TYR A 109 7.73 6.84 1.54
CA TYR A 109 6.80 6.58 0.43
C TYR A 109 7.28 7.22 -0.88
N ASP A 110 7.83 8.43 -0.86
CA ASP A 110 8.40 9.09 -2.05
C ASP A 110 9.55 8.26 -2.65
N GLU A 111 10.46 7.75 -1.83
CA GLU A 111 11.54 6.86 -2.28
C GLU A 111 11.01 5.56 -2.89
N SER A 112 10.03 4.93 -2.23
CA SER A 112 9.40 3.70 -2.72
C SER A 112 8.68 3.93 -4.06
N THR A 113 8.02 5.09 -4.20
CA THR A 113 7.26 5.46 -5.41
C THR A 113 8.20 5.82 -6.56
N ALA A 114 9.32 6.50 -6.28
CA ALA A 114 10.36 6.77 -7.27
C ALA A 114 10.98 5.47 -7.83
N SER A 115 11.14 4.44 -7.00
CA SER A 115 11.59 3.12 -7.48
C SER A 115 10.58 2.49 -8.45
N VAL A 116 9.30 2.55 -8.13
CA VAL A 116 8.22 2.02 -8.99
C VAL A 116 8.12 2.82 -10.30
N ILE A 117 8.22 4.16 -10.25
CA ILE A 117 8.22 5.00 -11.44
C ILE A 117 9.41 4.67 -12.35
N ARG A 118 10.60 4.47 -11.78
CA ARG A 118 11.79 4.05 -12.56
C ARG A 118 11.62 2.67 -13.19
N GLU A 119 10.99 1.73 -12.49
CA GLU A 119 10.67 0.39 -13.02
C GLU A 119 9.64 0.47 -14.17
N VAL A 120 8.60 1.29 -13.99
CA VAL A 120 7.60 1.58 -15.04
C VAL A 120 8.28 2.21 -16.24
N ILE A 121 9.05 3.29 -16.08
CA ILE A 121 9.75 3.95 -17.19
C ILE A 121 10.69 2.98 -17.92
N LYS A 122 11.37 2.07 -17.19
CA LYS A 122 12.23 1.04 -17.79
C LYS A 122 11.43 0.00 -18.60
N ASN A 123 10.27 -0.41 -18.11
CA ASN A 123 9.42 -1.41 -18.75
C ASN A 123 8.60 -0.83 -19.92
N PHE A 124 8.20 0.45 -19.84
CA PHE A 124 7.48 1.18 -20.90
C PHE A 124 8.44 1.88 -21.88
N GLY A 125 9.72 2.00 -21.53
CA GLY A 125 10.81 2.45 -22.41
C GLY A 125 11.38 1.34 -23.30
N GLN A 126 10.91 0.09 -23.16
CA GLN A 126 11.03 -0.90 -24.22
C GLN A 126 9.85 -0.69 -25.18
N GLU A 127 10.16 -0.21 -26.39
CA GLU A 127 9.23 0.17 -27.44
C GLU A 127 8.08 -0.83 -27.61
N ILE A 128 6.85 -0.34 -27.62
CA ILE A 128 5.71 -1.09 -28.15
C ILE A 128 6.06 -1.38 -29.62
N PRO A 129 6.13 -2.65 -30.06
CA PRO A 129 6.38 -2.96 -31.47
C PRO A 129 5.32 -2.24 -32.31
N GLU A 130 5.72 -1.55 -33.37
CA GLU A 130 4.81 -0.78 -34.26
C GLU A 130 3.58 -1.58 -34.74
N SER A 131 3.64 -2.92 -34.68
CA SER A 131 2.51 -3.82 -34.96
C SER A 131 1.35 -3.75 -33.97
N GLN A 132 1.50 -3.10 -32.81
CA GLN A 132 0.47 -2.98 -31.77
C GLN A 132 0.03 -1.55 -31.48
N THR A 133 0.55 -0.54 -32.21
CA THR A 133 0.04 0.82 -32.10
C THR A 133 -1.39 0.89 -32.62
N PRO A 134 -2.39 1.25 -31.79
CA PRO A 134 -3.76 1.44 -32.26
C PRO A 134 -3.78 2.60 -33.26
N SER A 135 -4.31 2.38 -34.46
CA SER A 135 -4.61 3.44 -35.41
C SER A 135 -5.61 4.41 -34.77
N ILE A 136 -5.14 5.59 -34.38
CA ILE A 136 -5.98 6.69 -33.91
C ILE A 136 -6.61 7.29 -35.17
N PRO A 137 -7.95 7.27 -35.34
CA PRO A 137 -8.58 7.93 -36.47
C PRO A 137 -8.28 9.43 -36.43
N ASP A 138 -7.81 9.99 -37.54
CA ASP A 138 -7.54 11.43 -37.71
C ASP A 138 -8.81 12.23 -37.38
N TRP A 139 -8.89 12.71 -36.15
CA TRP A 139 -9.91 13.64 -35.73
C TRP A 139 -9.40 15.06 -36.00
N ASP A 140 -9.49 15.51 -37.26
CA ASP A 140 -9.30 16.93 -37.61
C ASP A 140 -10.48 17.73 -37.03
N GLY A 141 -10.27 18.26 -35.82
CA GLY A 141 -11.22 19.07 -35.05
C GLY A 141 -11.57 20.43 -35.67
N ARG A 142 -11.87 20.49 -36.98
CA ARG A 142 -12.46 21.67 -37.62
C ARG A 142 -13.97 21.63 -37.54
N ARG A 143 -14.46 22.49 -36.65
CA ARG A 143 -15.85 22.82 -36.38
C ARG A 143 -16.61 23.15 -37.66
N ASP A 144 -17.76 22.50 -37.77
CA ASP A 144 -18.93 22.97 -38.48
C ASP A 144 -19.33 24.36 -37.94
N GLN A 145 -18.90 25.43 -38.61
CA GLN A 145 -19.42 26.78 -38.42
C GLN A 145 -19.86 27.35 -39.77
N GLY A 146 -21.18 27.41 -39.97
CA GLY A 146 -21.82 28.47 -40.75
C GLY A 146 -22.11 28.17 -42.22
N ARG A 147 -23.14 27.37 -42.51
CA ARG A 147 -23.93 27.51 -43.75
C ARG A 147 -25.35 27.99 -43.41
N ALA A 148 -25.49 29.31 -43.32
CA ALA A 148 -26.77 29.98 -43.51
C ALA A 148 -26.54 31.30 -44.26
N ARG A 149 -26.64 31.26 -45.59
CA ARG A 149 -27.20 32.32 -46.47
C ARG A 149 -26.95 32.00 -47.93
N ALA A 150 -28.00 31.56 -48.62
CA ALA A 150 -28.28 31.93 -50.00
C ALA A 150 -29.79 31.80 -50.20
N LYS A 151 -30.52 32.90 -50.00
CA LYS A 151 -31.84 33.06 -50.61
C LYS A 151 -31.60 33.53 -52.04
N THR A 152 -32.19 32.77 -52.95
CA THR A 152 -32.42 33.03 -54.37
C THR A 152 -32.95 34.44 -54.62
N SER A 153 -32.43 35.08 -55.66
CA SER A 153 -33.17 36.03 -56.51
C SER A 153 -33.17 35.46 -57.92
#